data_AF-A0A0P7XW68-F1
#
_entry.id   AF-A0A0P7XW68-F1
#
_cell.length_a   1.000
_cell.length_b   1.000
_cell.length_c   1.000
_cell.angle_alpha   90.00
_cell.angle_beta   90.00
_cell.angle_gamma   90.00
#
_symmetry.space_group_name_H-M   'P 1'
#
loop_
_entity.id
_entity.type
_entity.pdbx_description
1 polymer ?
#
loop_
_entity_poly.entity_id
_entity_poly.type
_entity_poly.pdbx_seq_one_letter_code
_entity_poly.pdbx_strand_id
1 'polypeptide(L)' 'MVKAREGFELGGEVIAPGTRRTVDLPVSILSDHTPVTMSCHVVHGKRPGPVLFVS' A
#
# COMPACT_ATOMS: atom_id res chain seq x y z
N MET A 1 -13.45 18.76 15.90
CA MET A 1 -12.43 17.69 15.85
C MET A 1 -12.45 17.09 14.45
N VAL A 2 -11.30 16.92 13.78
CA VAL A 2 -11.26 16.32 12.42
C VAL A 2 -11.39 14.80 12.54
N LYS A 3 -12.36 14.20 11.84
CA LYS A 3 -12.56 12.75 11.78
C LYS A 3 -11.29 12.06 11.26
N ALA A 4 -10.82 11.02 11.96
CA ALA A 4 -9.68 10.23 11.51
C ALA A 4 -10.02 9.54 10.18
N ARG A 5 -9.05 9.48 9.25
CA ARG A 5 -9.19 8.78 7.98
C ARG A 5 -9.35 7.26 8.23
N GLU A 6 -10.00 6.53 7.34
CA GLU A 6 -10.05 5.07 7.42
C GLU A 6 -8.71 4.45 7.00
N GLY A 7 -8.50 3.16 7.29
CA GLY A 7 -7.34 2.43 6.80
C GLY A 7 -7.29 2.41 5.28
N PHE A 8 -6.08 2.43 4.70
CA PHE A 8 -5.89 2.28 3.27
C PHE A 8 -5.53 0.82 2.95
N GLU A 9 -6.30 0.17 2.07
CA GLU A 9 -6.09 -1.23 1.73
C GLU A 9 -5.26 -1.39 0.44
N LEU A 10 -4.22 -2.21 0.49
CA LEU A 10 -3.40 -2.56 -0.67
C LEU A 10 -2.78 -3.95 -0.46
N GLY A 11 -2.87 -4.85 -1.45
CA GLY A 11 -2.20 -6.16 -1.38
C GLY A 11 -2.70 -7.07 -0.26
N GLY A 12 -3.93 -6.89 0.24
CA GLY A 12 -4.45 -7.60 1.41
C GLY A 12 -4.00 -7.02 2.75
N GLU A 13 -3.20 -5.95 2.75
CA GLU A 13 -2.77 -5.23 3.94
C GLU A 13 -3.61 -3.97 4.18
N VAL A 14 -3.85 -3.64 5.45
CA VAL A 14 -4.49 -2.39 5.87
C VAL A 14 -3.44 -1.47 6.47
N ILE A 15 -3.20 -0.33 5.83
CA ILE A 15 -2.28 0.71 6.29
C ILE A 15 -3.06 1.69 7.16
N ALA A 16 -2.69 1.80 8.44
CA ALA A 16 -3.36 2.66 9.40
C ALA A 16 -3.07 4.17 9.14
N PRO A 17 -4.01 5.07 9.47
CA PRO A 17 -3.82 6.52 9.29
C PRO A 17 -2.59 7.05 10.02
N GLY A 18 -1.78 7.85 9.33
CA GLY A 18 -0.55 8.43 9.87
C GLY A 18 0.65 7.47 9.86
N THR A 19 0.57 6.35 9.14
CA THR A 19 1.64 5.36 9.06
C THR A 19 2.21 5.22 7.65
N ARG A 20 3.39 4.60 7.57
CA ARG A 20 4.05 4.18 6.34
C ARG A 20 4.27 2.67 6.38
N ARG A 21 4.05 2.01 5.23
CA ARG A 21 4.32 0.59 5.03
C ARG A 21 4.93 0.37 3.64
N THR A 22 5.68 -0.72 3.53
CA THR A 22 6.04 -1.30 2.23
C THR A 22 5.15 -2.52 2.07
N VAL A 23 4.43 -2.60 0.95
CA VAL A 23 3.56 -3.72 0.60
C VAL A 23 4.19 -4.42 -0.59
N ASP A 24 4.49 -5.71 -0.44
CA ASP A 24 5.04 -6.51 -1.53
C ASP A 24 3.91 -7.15 -2.32
N LEU A 25 3.71 -6.67 -3.55
CA LEU A 25 2.65 -7.11 -4.44
C LEU A 25 3.17 -8.23 -5.35
N PRO A 26 2.60 -9.44 -5.31
CA PRO A 26 2.93 -10.46 -6.29
C PRO A 26 2.43 -10.02 -7.67
N VAL A 27 3.33 -9.92 -8.64
CA VAL A 27 3.01 -9.43 -9.99
C VAL A 27 3.17 -10.48 -11.07
N SER A 28 3.99 -11.51 -10.85
CA SER A 28 4.18 -12.60 -11.81
C SER A 28 4.84 -13.82 -11.16
N ILE A 29 5.00 -14.87 -11.96
CA ILE A 29 5.80 -16.07 -11.68
C ILE A 29 6.67 -16.30 -12.92
N LEU A 30 7.97 -16.52 -12.73
CA LEU A 30 8.91 -16.85 -13.81
C LEU A 30 8.72 -18.29 -14.31
N SER A 31 9.30 -18.62 -15.47
CA SER A 31 9.18 -19.95 -16.09
C SER A 31 9.68 -21.10 -15.20
N ASP A 32 10.52 -20.81 -14.21
CA ASP A 32 11.03 -21.74 -13.21
C ASP A 32 10.20 -21.77 -11.91
N HIS A 33 8.98 -21.23 -11.96
CA HIS A 33 8.08 -21.08 -10.82
C HIS A 33 8.57 -20.13 -9.72
N THR A 34 9.62 -19.32 -9.96
CA THR A 34 10.05 -18.29 -9.02
C THR A 34 9.05 -17.13 -8.99
N PRO A 35 8.47 -16.76 -7.83
CA PRO A 35 7.58 -15.61 -7.72
C PRO A 35 8.32 -14.29 -7.97
N VAL A 36 7.68 -13.35 -8.65
CA VAL A 36 8.15 -11.97 -8.83
C VAL A 36 7.26 -11.04 -8.03
N THR A 37 7.86 -10.24 -7.15
CA THR A 37 7.18 -9.27 -6.30
C THR A 37 7.60 -7.84 -6.64
N MET A 38 6.64 -6.91 -6.56
CA MET A 38 6.87 -5.48 -6.69
C MET A 38 6.61 -4.80 -5.33
N SER A 39 7.62 -4.13 -4.78
CA SER A 39 7.46 -3.38 -3.53
C SER A 39 6.81 -2.02 -3.78
N CYS A 40 5.67 -1.78 -3.14
CA CYS A 40 4.99 -0.48 -3.16
C CYS A 40 5.16 0.21 -1.81
N HIS A 41 5.69 1.43 -1.80
CA HIS A 41 5.75 2.24 -0.58
C HIS A 41 4.47 3.05 -0.42
N VAL A 42 3.73 2.77 0.65
CA VAL A 42 2.49 3.47 0.99
C VAL A 42 2.75 4.45 2.11
N VAL A 43 2.47 5.72 1.87
CA VAL A 43 2.44 6.77 2.90
C VAL A 43 1.00 7.20 3.10
N HIS A 44 0.41 6.84 4.25
CA HIS A 44 -0.99 7.14 4.54
C HIS A 44 -1.11 8.27 5.55
N GLY A 45 -1.58 9.43 5.09
CA GLY A 45 -1.77 10.60 5.95
C GLY A 45 -2.84 10.39 7.02
N LYS A 46 -2.66 11.02 8.19
CA LYS A 46 -3.61 10.94 9.33
C LYS A 46 -4.98 11.58 9.03
N ARG A 47 -5.01 12.58 8.15
CA ARG A 47 -6.21 13.35 7.79
C ARG A 47 -6.69 13.00 6.38
N PRO A 48 -7.99 13.16 6.07
CA PRO A 48 -8.51 13.02 4.72
C PRO A 48 -7.78 13.93 3.73
N GLY A 49 -7.57 13.44 2.51
CA GLY A 49 -6.86 14.14 1.44
C GLY A 49 -6.79 13.28 0.17
N PRO A 50 -6.31 13.84 -0.95
CA PRO A 50 -6.22 13.13 -2.22
C PRO A 50 -5.27 11.92 -2.11
N VAL A 51 -5.46 10.96 -3.02
CA VAL A 51 -4.60 9.78 -3.20
C VAL A 51 -3.89 9.92 -4.54
N LEU A 52 -2.57 9.70 -4.55
CA LEU A 52 -1.74 9.71 -5.74
C LEU A 52 -0.95 8.40 -5.81
N PHE A 53 -0.85 7.86 -7.02
CA PHE A 53 0.02 6.73 -7.34
C PHE A 53 1.15 7.21 -8.26
N VAL A 54 2.37 6.74 -8.01
CA VAL A 54 3.58 7.07 -8.78
C VAL A 54 4.31 5.77 -9.09
N SER A 55 4.66 5.58 -10.37
CA SER A 55 5.32 4.39 -10.92
C SER A 55 6.75 4.66 -11.37
#